data_AF-A0A825SIK3-F1
#
_entry.id   AF-A0A825SIK3-F1
#
_cell.length_a   1.000
_cell.length_b   1.000
_cell.length_c   1.000
_cell.angle_alpha   90.00
_cell.angle_beta   90.00
_cell.angle_gamma   90.00
#
_symmetry.space_group_name_H-M   'P 1'
#
loop_
_entity.id
_entity.type
_entity.pdbx_description
1 polymer ?
#
loop_
_entity_poly.entity_id
_entity_poly.type
_entity_poly.pdbx_seq_one_letter_code
_entity_poly.pdbx_strand_id
1 'polypeptide(L)' 'MQTIKQFFINIDRADIDENSKNLLSDDIIDSIDIMALVSEIEKYYKKPLDAKYIIAENFEDFASIKKMIDEALKS' A
#
# COMPACT_ATOMS: atom_id res chain seq x y z
N MET A 1 -3.51 8.89 6.01
CA MET A 1 -2.06 8.67 6.14
C MET A 1 -1.73 7.77 7.31
N GLN A 2 -2.27 8.01 8.52
CA GLN A 2 -2.08 7.10 9.68
C GLN A 2 -2.44 5.62 9.41
N THR A 3 -3.57 5.35 8.73
CA THR A 3 -3.97 3.97 8.39
C THR A 3 -2.96 3.28 7.47
N ILE A 4 -2.45 3.97 6.45
CA ILE A 4 -1.48 3.43 5.50
C ILE A 4 -0.15 3.15 6.21
N LYS A 5 0.28 4.07 7.09
CA LYS A 5 1.45 3.86 7.96
C LYS A 5 1.29 2.59 8.80
N GLN A 6 0.10 2.38 9.36
CA GLN A 6 -0.16 1.19 10.16
C GLN A 6 -0.09 -0.09 9.32
N PHE A 7 -0.51 -0.07 8.06
CA PHE A 7 -0.36 -1.23 7.18
C PHE A 7 1.10 -1.61 6.97
N PHE A 8 1.98 -0.63 6.73
CA PHE A 8 3.42 -0.86 6.64
C PHE A 8 4.00 -1.43 7.94
N ILE A 9 3.63 -0.89 9.10
CA ILE A 9 4.05 -1.44 10.39
C ILE A 9 3.61 -2.90 10.56
N ASN A 10 2.40 -3.25 10.11
CA ASN A 10 1.85 -4.59 10.25
C ASN A 10 2.52 -5.63 9.33
N ILE A 11 3.27 -5.18 8.32
CA ILE A 11 4.06 -6.03 7.42
C ILE A 11 5.57 -5.91 7.70
N ASP A 12 5.93 -5.54 8.94
CA ASP A 12 7.32 -5.38 9.41
C ASP A 12 8.12 -4.28 8.69
N ARG A 13 7.44 -3.32 8.06
CA ARG A 13 8.03 -2.14 7.38
C ARG A 13 7.84 -0.84 8.16
N ALA A 14 8.21 -0.87 9.44
CA ALA A 14 8.13 0.29 10.33
C ALA A 14 9.12 1.43 9.95
N ASP A 15 10.05 1.15 9.04
CA ASP A 15 10.99 2.11 8.44
C ASP A 15 10.34 3.07 7.44
N ILE A 16 9.15 2.76 6.94
CA ILE A 16 8.42 3.55 5.95
C ILE A 16 7.48 4.55 6.65
N ASP A 17 7.48 5.80 6.19
CA ASP A 17 6.54 6.82 6.63
C ASP A 17 5.98 7.67 5.49
N GLU A 18 5.16 8.65 5.85
CA GLU A 18 4.45 9.53 4.92
C GLU A 18 5.35 10.46 4.11
N ASN A 19 6.64 10.56 4.44
CA ASN A 19 7.65 11.28 3.65
C ASN A 19 8.38 10.36 2.66
N SER A 20 8.26 9.04 2.81
CA SER A 20 8.84 8.08 1.87
C SER A 20 8.19 8.22 0.50
N LYS A 21 9.02 8.26 -0.53
CA LYS A 21 8.65 8.41 -1.94
C LYS A 21 9.40 7.39 -2.77
N ASN A 22 8.92 7.18 -4.00
CA ASN A 22 9.51 6.26 -4.95
C ASN A 22 9.71 4.86 -4.35
N LEU A 23 8.76 4.39 -3.53
CA LEU A 23 8.96 3.20 -2.70
C LEU A 23 9.35 1.99 -3.55
N LEU A 24 8.72 1.83 -4.71
CA LEU A 24 9.06 0.73 -5.60
C LEU A 24 10.22 1.09 -6.52
N SER A 25 10.23 2.31 -7.07
CA SER A 25 11.26 2.75 -8.01
C SER A 25 12.67 2.85 -7.41
N ASP A 26 12.78 3.15 -6.11
CA ASP A 26 14.05 3.22 -5.36
C ASP A 26 14.37 1.88 -4.65
N ASP A 27 13.70 0.79 -5.00
CA ASP A 27 13.83 -0.55 -4.39
C ASP A 27 13.65 -0.55 -2.85
N ILE A 28 12.88 0.41 -2.31
CA ILE A 28 12.55 0.46 -0.87
C ILE A 28 11.59 -0.67 -0.52
N ILE A 29 10.60 -0.93 -1.35
CA ILE A 29 9.69 -2.08 -1.26
C ILE A 29 9.84 -2.95 -2.50
N ASP A 30 9.62 -4.26 -2.34
CA ASP A 30 9.63 -5.20 -3.45
C ASP A 30 8.26 -5.87 -3.68
N SER A 31 8.24 -6.87 -4.56
CA SER A 31 7.02 -7.64 -4.86
C SER A 31 6.43 -8.37 -3.64
N ILE A 32 7.26 -8.79 -2.67
CA ILE A 32 6.82 -9.48 -1.45
C ILE A 32 6.13 -8.47 -0.54
N ASP A 33 6.73 -7.30 -0.36
CA ASP A 33 6.13 -6.20 0.41
C ASP A 33 4.78 -5.78 -0.18
N ILE A 34 4.68 -5.66 -1.52
CA ILE A 34 3.42 -5.32 -2.19
C ILE A 34 2.36 -6.39 -1.89
N MET A 35 2.68 -7.67 -1.99
CA MET A 35 1.71 -8.74 -1.69
C MET A 35 1.28 -8.71 -0.22
N ALA A 36 2.19 -8.47 0.71
CA ALA A 36 1.88 -8.33 2.13
C ALA A 36 0.98 -7.11 2.40
N LEU A 37 1.30 -5.97 1.78
CA LEU A 37 0.53 -4.73 1.90
C LEU A 37 -0.88 -4.90 1.35
N VAL A 38 -1.03 -5.53 0.17
CA VAL A 38 -2.34 -5.84 -0.42
C VAL A 38 -3.15 -6.72 0.53
N SER A 39 -2.55 -7.79 1.07
CA SER A 39 -3.23 -8.69 2.01
C SER A 39 -3.72 -7.97 3.28
N GLU A 40 -2.91 -7.06 3.83
CA GLU A 40 -3.28 -6.29 5.01
C GLU A 40 -4.38 -5.26 4.71
N ILE A 41 -4.36 -4.61 3.54
CA ILE A 41 -5.43 -3.72 3.07
C ILE A 41 -6.74 -4.51 2.95
N GLU A 42 -6.73 -5.66 2.29
CA GLU A 42 -7.92 -6.49 2.10
C GLU A 42 -8.51 -6.96 3.44
N LYS A 43 -7.66 -7.36 4.37
CA LYS A 43 -8.03 -7.76 5.73
C LYS A 43 -8.68 -6.61 6.51
N TYR A 44 -8.15 -5.39 6.40
CA TYR A 44 -8.69 -4.21 7.08
C TYR A 44 -10.07 -3.82 6.52
N TYR A 45 -10.21 -3.77 5.19
CA TYR A 45 -11.46 -3.37 4.53
C TYR A 45 -12.47 -4.51 4.37
N LYS A 46 -12.06 -5.75 4.65
CA LYS A 46 -12.85 -6.98 4.45
C LYS A 46 -13.40 -7.10 3.03
N LYS A 47 -12.63 -6.63 2.05
CA LYS A 47 -12.96 -6.60 0.63
C LYS A 47 -11.69 -6.92 -0.17
N PRO A 48 -11.77 -7.75 -1.21
CA PRO A 48 -10.63 -8.01 -2.08
C PRO A 48 -10.28 -6.75 -2.89
N LEU A 49 -8.99 -6.57 -3.17
CA LEU A 49 -8.49 -5.52 -4.06
C LEU A 49 -8.41 -6.09 -5.47
N ASP A 50 -9.10 -5.44 -6.42
CA ASP A 50 -9.07 -5.86 -7.82
C ASP A 50 -7.63 -5.75 -8.38
N ALA A 51 -7.18 -6.81 -9.06
CA ALA A 51 -5.84 -6.93 -9.63
C ALA A 51 -5.45 -5.75 -10.53
N LYS A 52 -6.41 -5.05 -11.15
CA LYS A 52 -6.14 -3.84 -11.94
C LYS A 52 -5.51 -2.70 -11.13
N TYR A 53 -5.69 -2.70 -9.81
CA TYR A 53 -5.08 -1.74 -8.90
C TYR A 53 -3.69 -2.17 -8.42
N ILE A 54 -3.29 -3.43 -8.67
CA ILE A 54 -1.98 -3.95 -8.28
C ILE A 54 -0.96 -3.60 -9.37
N ILE A 55 -0.69 -2.30 -9.51
CA ILE A 55 0.27 -1.74 -10.47
C ILE A 55 1.28 -0.84 -9.75
N ALA A 56 2.52 -0.77 -10.26
CA ALA A 56 3.63 -0.04 -9.67
C ALA A 56 3.25 1.38 -9.21
N GLU A 57 2.55 2.14 -10.06
CA GLU A 57 2.14 3.52 -9.79
C GLU A 57 1.35 3.70 -8.49
N ASN A 58 0.56 2.69 -8.10
CA ASN A 58 -0.26 2.76 -6.89
C ASN A 58 0.54 2.52 -5.60
N PHE A 59 1.79 2.06 -5.70
CA PHE A 59 2.65 1.75 -4.55
C PHE A 59 3.88 2.65 -4.45
N GLU A 60 3.98 3.72 -5.25
CA GLU A 60 5.15 4.61 -5.21
C GLU A 60 5.21 5.49 -3.96
N ASP A 61 4.06 5.86 -3.39
CA ASP A 61 3.98 6.67 -2.18
C ASP A 61 2.62 6.54 -1.49
N PHE A 62 2.50 7.18 -0.32
CA PHE A 62 1.29 7.15 0.50
C PHE A 62 0.08 7.80 -0.17
N ALA A 63 0.29 8.80 -1.03
CA ALA A 63 -0.79 9.47 -1.73
C ALA A 63 -1.37 8.57 -2.82
N SER A 64 -0.51 7.88 -3.57
CA SER A 64 -0.89 6.87 -4.56
C SER A 64 -1.65 5.71 -3.91
N ILE A 65 -1.14 5.15 -2.81
CA ILE A 65 -1.82 4.06 -2.07
C ILE A 65 -3.18 4.53 -1.56
N LYS A 66 -3.26 5.75 -1.01
CA LYS A 66 -4.54 6.31 -0.54
C LYS A 66 -5.54 6.44 -1.69
N LYS A 67 -5.11 6.97 -2.83
CA LYS A 67 -5.96 7.15 -4.01
C LYS A 67 -6.49 5.80 -4.50
N MET A 68 -5.62 4.80 -4.61
CA MET A 68 -6.00 3.43 -4.95
C MET A 68 -7.08 2.88 -4.00
N ILE A 69 -6.89 2.97 -2.69
CA ILE A 69 -7.85 2.49 -1.69
C ILE A 69 -9.19 3.23 -1.79
N ASP A 70 -9.15 4.55 -1.96
CA ASP A 70 -10.36 5.38 -2.07
C ASP A 70 -11.17 5.00 -3.32
N GLU A 71 -10.51 4.73 -4.45
CA GLU A 71 -11.16 4.30 -5.70
C GLU A 71 -11.68 2.85 -5.64
N ALA A 72 -10.92 1.94 -5.01
CA ALA A 72 -11.20 0.51 -5.06
C ALA A 72 -12.17 0.02 -3.97
N LEU A 73 -12.15 0.63 -2.77
CA LEU A 73 -12.74 0.01 -1.57
C LEU A 73 -13.75 0.90 -0.82
N LYS A 74 -13.66 2.23 -0.98
CA LYS A 74 -14.55 3.20 -0.32
C LYS A 74 -15.79 3.60 -1.14
N SER A 75 -16.07 2.86 -2.22
CA SER A 75 -17.32 2.96 -2.97
C SER A 75 -18.53 2.59 -2.12
#